data_AF-A0A374UPL2-F1
#
_entry.id   AF-A0A374UPL2-F1
#
_cell.length_a   1.000
_cell.length_b   1.000
_cell.length_c   1.000
_cell.angle_alpha   90.00
_cell.angle_beta   90.00
_cell.angle_gamma   90.00
#
_symmetry.space_group_name_H-M   'P 1'
#
loop_
_entity.id
_entity.type
_entity.pdbx_description
1 polymer ?
#
loop_
_entity_poly.entity_id
_entity_poly.type
_entity_poly.pdbx_seq_one_letter_code
_entity_poly.pdbx_strand_id
1 'polypeptide(L)'
;MKIKRIICASLAVLSLSTALLSSPVNAAPKMGDVNLDGVINVVDVSLTQQYLTGDKKIKFYPAYADFDRSGILDINDISLLQQYLSKSIIVYGDFIFQMSSNSKLISQSYFGNDTNVTVPGFLPGYNYVVTEIGSNTFSNNSKIATVTLPQNIGKLNDKAFNNCSKLTTVYAYNKNLKWSNSFYNCPKFKSIQFK
;
A
#
# COMPACT_ATOMS: atom_id res chain seq x y z
N MET A 1 -25.18 -37.57 -29.65
CA MET A 1 -26.66 -37.43 -29.71
C MET A 1 -27.13 -37.02 -28.32
N LYS A 2 -27.89 -35.92 -28.23
CA LYS A 2 -28.32 -35.23 -27.00
C LYS A 2 -29.17 -36.14 -26.09
N ILE A 3 -29.09 -35.94 -24.76
CA ILE A 3 -30.26 -35.69 -23.87
C ILE A 3 -29.76 -34.95 -22.61
N LYS A 4 -30.34 -33.76 -22.38
CA LYS A 4 -30.34 -32.97 -21.13
C LYS A 4 -31.61 -33.34 -20.32
N ARG A 5 -31.52 -33.41 -18.99
CA ARG A 5 -32.57 -33.09 -17.99
C ARG A 5 -31.84 -32.63 -16.72
N ILE A 6 -31.89 -31.37 -16.25
CA ILE A 6 -32.98 -30.50 -15.72
C ILE A 6 -33.43 -30.89 -14.30
N ILE A 7 -32.93 -30.08 -13.33
CA ILE A 7 -33.53 -29.50 -12.10
C ILE A 7 -34.07 -30.43 -11.00
N CYS A 8 -33.53 -30.26 -9.77
CA CYS A 8 -34.37 -30.15 -8.57
C CYS A 8 -33.70 -29.23 -7.53
N ALA A 9 -34.44 -28.21 -7.10
CA ALA A 9 -34.09 -27.27 -6.04
C ALA A 9 -34.90 -27.61 -4.78
N SER A 10 -34.34 -27.21 -3.63
CA SER A 10 -34.99 -27.05 -2.31
C SER A 10 -35.12 -28.30 -1.43
N LEU A 11 -34.32 -28.35 -0.36
CA LEU A 11 -34.88 -28.41 0.98
C LEU A 11 -33.94 -27.72 1.97
N ALA A 12 -34.43 -26.62 2.53
CA ALA A 12 -33.79 -25.90 3.63
C ALA A 12 -33.77 -26.79 4.88
N VAL A 13 -32.61 -26.91 5.52
CA VAL A 13 -32.54 -27.33 6.93
C VAL A 13 -32.05 -26.12 7.72
N LEU A 14 -33.02 -25.44 8.32
CA LEU A 14 -32.82 -24.41 9.33
C LEU A 14 -32.41 -25.13 10.62
N SER A 15 -31.12 -25.16 10.96
CA SER A 15 -30.69 -25.47 12.33
C SER A 15 -30.34 -24.16 13.03
N LEU A 16 -31.29 -23.68 13.82
CA LEU A 16 -31.12 -22.58 14.75
C LEU A 16 -30.14 -23.02 15.85
N SER A 17 -28.90 -22.52 15.83
CA SER A 17 -28.05 -22.52 17.02
C SER A 17 -27.79 -21.08 17.42
N THR A 18 -28.41 -20.69 18.52
CA THR A 18 -28.24 -19.42 19.22
C THR A 18 -26.78 -19.17 19.61
N ALA A 19 -26.29 -17.98 19.26
CA ALA A 19 -25.31 -17.17 19.97
C ALA A 19 -23.95 -17.82 20.36
N LEU A 20 -22.94 -17.49 19.57
CA LEU A 20 -21.77 -16.79 20.10
C LEU A 20 -21.54 -15.57 19.20
N LEU A 21 -21.94 -14.39 19.68
CA LEU A 21 -21.29 -13.14 19.29
C LEU A 21 -19.85 -13.26 19.76
N SER A 22 -18.97 -13.88 18.98
CA SER A 22 -17.55 -13.61 19.11
C SER A 22 -17.36 -12.19 18.56
N SER A 23 -17.31 -11.22 19.46
CA SER A 23 -16.74 -9.89 19.21
C SER A 23 -15.45 -10.03 18.37
N PRO A 24 -15.10 -9.07 17.50
CA PRO A 24 -13.89 -9.19 16.69
C PRO A 24 -12.68 -8.91 17.57
N VAL A 25 -12.30 -9.85 18.44
CA VAL A 25 -11.19 -9.72 19.40
C VAL A 25 -9.85 -10.20 18.80
N ASN A 26 -9.81 -10.52 17.50
CA ASN A 26 -8.58 -11.03 16.87
C ASN A 26 -8.25 -10.44 15.50
N ALA A 27 -8.67 -9.21 15.21
CA ALA A 27 -8.03 -8.49 14.11
C ALA A 27 -6.56 -8.23 14.51
N ALA A 28 -5.62 -8.58 13.62
CA ALA A 28 -4.22 -8.26 13.84
C ALA A 28 -4.06 -6.74 14.06
N PRO A 29 -3.18 -6.31 14.99
CA PRO A 29 -2.87 -4.91 15.19
C PRO A 29 -2.59 -4.18 13.87
N LYS A 30 -3.18 -3.00 13.70
CA LYS A 30 -3.01 -2.20 12.48
C LYS A 30 -1.84 -1.23 12.66
N MET A 31 -1.06 -1.03 11.60
CA MET A 31 -0.07 0.04 11.59
C MET A 31 -0.76 1.39 11.82
N GLY A 32 -0.25 2.20 12.74
CA GLY A 32 -0.84 3.45 13.20
C GLY A 32 -1.78 3.34 14.41
N ASP A 33 -2.16 2.15 14.85
CA ASP A 33 -2.89 1.92 16.11
C ASP A 33 -1.87 1.64 17.22
N VAL A 34 -1.45 2.71 17.91
CA VAL A 34 -0.29 2.68 18.82
C VAL A 34 -0.68 2.41 20.27
N ASN A 35 -1.98 2.37 20.57
CA ASN A 35 -2.52 2.01 21.90
C ASN A 35 -3.24 0.64 21.91
N LEU A 36 -3.40 0.04 20.73
CA LEU A 36 -4.08 -1.24 20.46
C LEU A 36 -5.56 -1.25 20.87
N ASP A 37 -6.25 -0.13 20.65
CA ASP A 37 -7.71 -0.03 20.87
C ASP A 37 -8.53 -0.46 19.64
N GLY A 38 -7.86 -0.76 18.52
CA GLY A 38 -8.45 -1.21 17.26
C GLY A 38 -8.84 -0.08 16.30
N VAL A 39 -8.68 1.18 16.71
CA VAL A 39 -9.15 2.38 16.01
C VAL A 39 -8.01 3.36 15.81
N ILE A 40 -7.52 3.46 14.58
CA ILE A 40 -6.55 4.50 14.20
C ILE A 40 -7.24 5.87 14.20
N ASN A 41 -6.84 6.77 15.09
CA ASN A 41 -7.44 8.09 15.26
C ASN A 41 -6.45 9.15 15.82
N VAL A 42 -6.94 10.33 16.17
CA VAL A 42 -6.11 11.46 16.64
C VAL A 42 -5.41 11.19 17.99
N VAL A 43 -5.91 10.24 18.77
CA VAL A 43 -5.26 9.76 20.00
C VAL A 43 -3.93 9.09 19.66
N ASP A 44 -3.85 8.30 18.60
CA ASP A 44 -2.61 7.64 18.18
C ASP A 44 -1.53 8.64 17.75
N VAL A 45 -1.95 9.70 17.05
CA VAL A 45 -1.09 10.83 16.70
C VAL A 45 -0.52 11.48 17.96
N SER A 46 -1.38 11.73 18.96
CA SER A 46 -1.00 12.39 20.21
C SER A 46 -0.05 11.52 21.05
N LEU A 47 -0.29 10.21 21.10
CA LEU A 47 0.55 9.26 21.82
C LEU A 47 1.93 9.10 21.15
N THR A 48 1.97 9.04 19.83
CA THR A 48 3.23 9.03 19.07
C THR A 48 4.04 10.30 19.36
N GLN A 49 3.39 11.47 19.37
CA GLN A 49 4.03 12.73 19.71
C GLN A 49 4.60 12.74 21.14
N GLN A 50 3.81 12.28 22.12
CA GLN A 50 4.25 12.20 23.53
C GLN A 50 5.47 11.28 23.68
N TYR A 51 5.43 10.12 23.01
CA TYR A 51 6.55 9.17 23.00
C TYR A 51 7.82 9.81 22.43
N LEU A 52 7.72 10.49 21.28
CA LEU A 52 8.86 11.18 20.66
C LEU A 52 9.43 12.30 21.54
N THR A 53 8.59 12.97 22.34
CA THR A 53 9.03 14.00 23.30
C THR A 53 9.61 13.44 24.60
N GLY A 54 9.64 12.11 24.77
CA GLY A 54 10.31 11.43 25.88
C GLY A 54 9.40 11.02 27.05
N ASP A 55 8.07 11.15 26.93
CA ASP A 55 7.17 10.60 27.94
C ASP A 55 7.03 9.07 27.76
N LYS A 56 7.79 8.31 28.55
CA LYS A 56 7.83 6.85 28.50
C LYS A 56 6.84 6.17 29.44
N LYS A 57 6.00 6.91 30.17
CA LYS A 57 5.03 6.34 31.13
C LYS A 57 3.69 5.97 30.49
N ILE A 58 3.51 6.29 29.22
CA ILE A 58 2.29 6.02 28.48
C ILE A 58 2.23 4.57 27.98
N LYS A 59 1.02 4.02 27.87
CA LYS A 59 0.79 2.75 27.17
C LYS A 59 0.91 3.01 25.67
N PHE A 60 2.05 2.62 25.10
CA PHE A 60 2.40 2.88 23.71
C PHE A 60 3.17 1.70 23.12
N TYR A 61 2.90 1.37 21.87
CA TYR A 61 3.52 0.25 21.17
C TYR A 61 4.30 0.75 19.94
N PRO A 62 5.62 1.01 20.08
CA PRO A 62 6.44 1.60 19.02
C PRO A 62 6.47 0.79 17.72
N ALA A 63 6.27 -0.53 17.79
CA ALA A 63 6.25 -1.41 16.63
C ALA A 63 5.14 -1.09 15.61
N TYR A 64 4.12 -0.32 16.02
CA TYR A 64 3.01 0.12 15.15
C TYR A 64 3.03 1.62 14.86
N ALA A 65 4.09 2.32 15.30
CA ALA A 65 4.19 3.77 15.15
C ALA A 65 5.05 4.20 13.96
N ASP A 66 5.96 3.33 13.49
CA ASP A 66 6.77 3.52 12.27
C ASP A 66 5.89 3.29 11.02
N PHE A 67 5.16 4.33 10.62
CA PHE A 67 4.08 4.28 9.64
C PHE A 67 4.63 4.17 8.21
N ASP A 68 5.80 4.74 7.95
CA ASP A 68 6.50 4.59 6.67
C ASP A 68 7.46 3.40 6.61
N ARG A 69 7.63 2.67 7.72
CA ARG A 69 8.49 1.49 7.84
C ARG A 69 9.94 1.77 7.49
N SER A 70 10.43 2.98 7.75
CA SER A 70 11.82 3.36 7.56
C SER A 70 12.76 2.69 8.58
N GLY A 71 12.20 2.12 9.66
CA GLY A 71 12.94 1.58 10.81
C GLY A 71 13.32 2.64 11.84
N ILE A 72 12.89 3.90 11.62
CA ILE A 72 13.13 5.03 12.51
C ILE A 72 11.77 5.61 12.87
N LEU A 73 11.47 5.66 14.17
CA LEU A 73 10.29 6.35 14.65
C LEU A 73 10.59 7.85 14.82
N ASP A 74 10.01 8.68 13.95
CA ASP A 74 10.23 10.14 13.94
C ASP A 74 8.98 10.95 13.59
N ILE A 75 9.16 12.26 13.35
CA ILE A 75 8.05 13.19 13.05
C ILE A 75 7.38 12.93 11.69
N ASN A 76 8.05 12.26 10.76
CA ASN A 76 7.48 11.90 9.46
C ASN A 76 6.37 10.88 9.62
N ASP A 77 6.49 9.96 10.57
CA ASP A 77 5.44 8.99 10.91
C ASP A 77 4.17 9.68 11.37
N ILE A 78 4.29 10.68 12.24
CA ILE A 78 3.18 11.50 12.72
C ILE A 78 2.53 12.23 11.54
N SER A 79 3.34 12.81 10.63
CA SER A 79 2.81 13.51 9.45
C SER A 79 2.03 12.57 8.54
N LEU A 80 2.52 11.35 8.31
CA LEU A 80 1.84 10.37 7.46
C LEU A 80 0.58 9.82 8.13
N LEU A 81 0.62 9.58 9.44
CA LEU A 81 -0.55 9.19 10.21
C LEU A 81 -1.65 10.28 10.14
N GLN A 82 -1.27 11.55 10.27
CA GLN A 82 -2.19 12.68 10.10
C GLN A 82 -2.77 12.72 8.68
N GLN A 83 -1.95 12.55 7.64
CA GLN A 83 -2.40 12.50 6.24
C GLN A 83 -3.33 11.32 5.96
N TYR A 84 -3.11 10.18 6.62
CA TYR A 84 -3.98 9.02 6.54
C TYR A 84 -5.34 9.33 7.17
N LEU A 85 -5.37 9.93 8.36
CA LEU A 85 -6.60 10.30 9.05
C LEU A 85 -7.41 11.37 8.30
N SER A 86 -6.74 12.32 7.63
CA SER A 86 -7.40 13.30 6.76
C SER A 86 -7.85 12.72 5.42
N LYS A 87 -7.57 11.42 5.15
CA LYS A 87 -7.83 10.75 3.87
C LYS A 87 -7.11 11.39 2.69
N SER A 88 -6.02 12.12 2.95
CA SER A 88 -5.17 12.71 1.92
C SER A 88 -4.29 11.67 1.23
N ILE A 89 -4.01 10.56 1.92
CA ILE A 89 -3.34 9.39 1.38
C ILE A 89 -4.14 8.12 1.62
N ILE A 90 -3.80 7.07 0.88
CA ILE A 90 -4.29 5.70 1.07
C ILE A 90 -3.07 4.80 1.25
N VAL A 91 -3.05 4.06 2.35
CA VAL A 91 -2.07 3.00 2.57
C VAL A 91 -2.68 1.68 2.12
N TYR A 92 -2.04 0.99 1.19
CA TYR A 92 -2.49 -0.30 0.68
C TYR A 92 -1.30 -1.24 0.48
N GLY A 93 -1.22 -2.26 1.34
CA GLY A 93 -0.04 -3.13 1.41
C GLY A 93 1.20 -2.30 1.77
N ASP A 94 2.20 -2.36 0.91
CA ASP A 94 3.47 -1.67 1.08
C ASP A 94 3.56 -0.31 0.36
N PHE A 95 2.42 0.20 -0.08
CA PHE A 95 2.32 1.42 -0.87
C PHE A 95 1.53 2.51 -0.16
N ILE A 96 2.00 3.75 -0.35
CA ILE A 96 1.23 4.96 -0.12
C ILE A 96 0.78 5.51 -1.47
N PHE A 97 -0.50 5.86 -1.58
CA PHE A 97 -1.10 6.48 -2.75
C PHE A 97 -1.70 7.83 -2.41
N GLN A 98 -1.60 8.76 -3.35
CA GLN A 98 -2.25 10.07 -3.28
C GLN A 98 -3.31 10.19 -4.37
N MET A 99 -4.43 10.86 -4.05
CA MET A 99 -5.46 11.19 -5.01
C MET A 99 -4.98 12.26 -5.98
N SER A 100 -5.11 12.03 -7.28
CA SER A 100 -4.76 13.00 -8.32
C SER A 100 -5.97 13.74 -8.86
N SER A 101 -7.00 13.01 -9.30
CA SER A 101 -8.30 13.53 -9.75
C SER A 101 -9.20 12.37 -10.17
N ASN A 102 -10.52 12.54 -10.19
CA ASN A 102 -11.46 11.59 -10.82
C ASN A 102 -11.21 10.12 -10.47
N SER A 103 -11.06 9.80 -9.18
CA SER A 103 -10.83 8.42 -8.70
C SER A 103 -9.52 7.77 -9.20
N LYS A 104 -8.54 8.59 -9.61
CA LYS A 104 -7.21 8.16 -10.02
C LYS A 104 -6.18 8.40 -8.93
N LEU A 105 -5.35 7.41 -8.72
CA LEU A 105 -4.27 7.43 -7.76
C LEU A 105 -2.91 7.53 -8.44
N ILE A 106 -2.01 8.23 -7.75
CA ILE A 106 -0.58 8.24 -8.04
C ILE A 106 0.10 7.57 -6.86
N SER A 107 0.98 6.61 -7.12
CA SER A 107 1.79 6.03 -6.05
C SER A 107 2.76 7.07 -5.52
N GLN A 108 2.71 7.37 -4.23
CA GLN A 108 3.57 8.35 -3.58
C GLN A 108 4.85 7.70 -3.07
N SER A 109 4.74 6.54 -2.41
CA SER A 109 5.86 5.83 -1.79
C SER A 109 5.65 4.32 -1.79
N TYR A 110 6.76 3.57 -1.81
CA TYR A 110 6.82 2.14 -1.55
C TYR A 110 7.87 1.87 -0.48
N PHE A 111 7.44 1.24 0.62
CA PHE A 111 8.28 0.93 1.78
C PHE A 111 8.50 -0.58 1.98
N GLY A 112 8.08 -1.39 1.01
CA GLY A 112 8.27 -2.83 1.04
C GLY A 112 9.72 -3.25 0.74
N ASN A 113 9.99 -4.53 1.02
CA ASN A 113 11.33 -5.11 0.91
C ASN A 113 11.42 -6.20 -0.16
N ASP A 114 10.40 -6.32 -1.01
CA ASP A 114 10.36 -7.36 -2.03
C ASP A 114 11.43 -7.16 -3.10
N THR A 115 11.96 -8.29 -3.57
CA THR A 115 12.86 -8.29 -4.72
C THR A 115 12.08 -8.12 -6.03
N ASN A 116 10.82 -8.58 -6.08
CA ASN A 116 9.95 -8.50 -7.25
C ASN A 116 8.63 -7.85 -6.84
N VAL A 117 8.40 -6.63 -7.31
CA VAL A 117 7.23 -5.83 -6.92
C VAL A 117 6.18 -5.86 -8.02
N THR A 118 4.92 -6.03 -7.65
CA THR A 118 3.78 -5.80 -8.55
C THR A 118 2.99 -4.60 -8.05
N VAL A 119 2.92 -3.54 -8.86
CA VAL A 119 2.12 -2.36 -8.51
C VAL A 119 0.65 -2.72 -8.65
N PRO A 120 -0.20 -2.47 -7.64
CA PRO A 120 -1.62 -2.73 -7.78
C PRO A 120 -2.23 -1.75 -8.80
N GLY A 121 -2.96 -2.27 -9.78
CA GLY A 121 -3.66 -1.44 -10.77
C GLY A 121 -4.98 -0.90 -10.24
N PHE A 122 -5.61 -1.62 -9.33
CA PHE A 122 -6.89 -1.30 -8.73
C PHE A 122 -6.82 -1.61 -7.25
N LEU A 123 -7.46 -0.77 -6.42
CA LEU A 123 -7.55 -0.98 -4.98
C LEU A 123 -8.97 -1.43 -4.60
N PRO A 124 -9.21 -2.74 -4.38
CA PRO A 124 -10.49 -3.23 -3.87
C PRO A 124 -10.87 -2.52 -2.57
N GLY A 125 -12.16 -2.19 -2.41
CA GLY A 125 -12.67 -1.43 -1.25
C GLY A 125 -12.60 0.09 -1.40
N TYR A 126 -11.78 0.62 -2.31
CA TYR A 126 -11.70 2.07 -2.60
C TYR A 126 -12.30 2.46 -3.96
N ASN A 127 -12.47 1.50 -4.87
CA ASN A 127 -12.93 1.72 -6.24
C ASN A 127 -12.07 2.75 -7.01
N TYR A 128 -10.76 2.73 -6.75
CA TYR A 128 -9.79 3.62 -7.37
C TYR A 128 -8.82 2.87 -8.26
N VAL A 129 -8.36 3.55 -9.31
CA VAL A 129 -7.41 3.03 -10.29
C VAL A 129 -6.10 3.76 -10.15
N VAL A 130 -4.98 3.04 -10.12
CA VAL A 130 -3.64 3.64 -10.04
C VAL A 130 -3.18 3.98 -11.45
N THR A 131 -3.00 5.25 -11.78
CA THR A 131 -2.68 5.64 -13.18
C THR A 131 -1.23 6.04 -13.38
N GLU A 132 -0.50 6.35 -12.29
CA GLU A 132 0.88 6.79 -12.38
C GLU A 132 1.72 6.27 -11.21
N ILE A 133 3.01 6.10 -11.49
CA ILE A 133 4.04 6.02 -10.45
C ILE A 133 4.53 7.44 -10.20
N GLY A 134 4.38 7.92 -8.98
CA GLY A 134 4.76 9.26 -8.58
C GLY A 134 6.27 9.46 -8.52
N SER A 135 6.65 10.70 -8.24
CA SER A 135 8.05 11.03 -8.11
C SER A 135 8.64 10.35 -6.89
N ASN A 136 9.85 9.79 -7.02
CA ASN A 136 10.58 9.12 -5.93
C ASN A 136 9.89 7.92 -5.27
N THR A 137 8.81 7.36 -5.83
CA THR A 137 8.04 6.25 -5.23
C THR A 137 8.91 5.10 -4.73
N PHE A 138 9.88 4.68 -5.53
CA PHE A 138 10.81 3.59 -5.22
C PHE A 138 12.23 4.11 -4.94
N SER A 139 12.39 5.40 -4.67
CA SER A 139 13.72 6.00 -4.54
C SER A 139 14.55 5.32 -3.45
N ASN A 140 15.84 5.16 -3.72
CA ASN A 140 16.83 4.50 -2.85
C ASN A 140 16.52 3.04 -2.49
N ASN A 141 15.58 2.38 -3.17
CA ASN A 141 15.30 0.98 -2.89
C ASN A 141 16.45 0.08 -3.39
N SER A 142 17.20 -0.48 -2.45
CA SER A 142 18.39 -1.31 -2.70
C SER A 142 18.07 -2.81 -2.82
N LYS A 143 16.79 -3.20 -2.81
CA LYS A 143 16.33 -4.60 -2.85
C LYS A 143 15.61 -4.97 -4.13
N ILE A 144 14.78 -4.07 -4.66
CA ILE A 144 13.99 -4.33 -5.86
C ILE A 144 14.90 -4.66 -7.05
N ALA A 145 14.67 -5.82 -7.65
CA ALA A 145 15.29 -6.26 -8.89
C ALA A 145 14.34 -6.13 -10.08
N THR A 146 13.04 -6.38 -9.87
CA THR A 146 12.02 -6.24 -10.92
C THR A 146 10.75 -5.55 -10.42
N VAL A 147 10.10 -4.81 -11.32
CA VAL A 147 8.79 -4.19 -11.06
C VAL A 147 7.83 -4.48 -12.20
N THR A 148 6.62 -4.93 -11.89
CA THR A 148 5.55 -5.16 -12.85
C THR A 148 4.49 -4.06 -12.73
N LEU A 149 4.28 -3.32 -13.82
CA LEU A 149 3.33 -2.24 -13.94
C LEU A 149 2.07 -2.72 -14.69
N PRO A 150 0.87 -2.57 -14.13
CA PRO A 150 -0.37 -2.97 -14.78
C PRO A 150 -0.73 -2.05 -15.96
N GLN A 151 -1.68 -2.47 -16.79
CA GLN A 151 -2.04 -1.81 -18.05
C GLN A 151 -2.50 -0.35 -17.90
N ASN A 152 -3.06 -0.01 -16.74
CA ASN A 152 -3.57 1.31 -16.44
C ASN A 152 -2.50 2.34 -16.04
N ILE A 153 -1.25 1.93 -15.79
CA ILE A 153 -0.16 2.86 -15.54
C ILE A 153 0.24 3.53 -16.86
N GLY A 154 -0.02 4.83 -16.96
CA GLY A 154 0.28 5.65 -18.13
C GLY A 154 1.56 6.47 -18.01
N LYS A 155 2.07 6.66 -16.78
CA LYS A 155 3.20 7.55 -16.53
C LYS A 155 4.09 7.08 -15.38
N LEU A 156 5.40 7.21 -15.58
CA LEU A 156 6.41 7.23 -14.52
C LEU A 156 6.89 8.67 -14.37
N ASN A 157 6.73 9.25 -13.18
CA ASN A 157 7.16 10.61 -12.90
C ASN A 157 8.69 10.69 -12.66
N ASP A 158 9.18 11.91 -12.45
CA ASP A 158 10.62 12.18 -12.27
C ASP A 158 11.17 11.35 -11.12
N LYS A 159 12.34 10.72 -11.32
CA LYS A 159 13.04 9.98 -10.27
C LYS A 159 12.23 8.86 -9.60
N ALA A 160 11.16 8.34 -10.23
CA ALA A 160 10.32 7.29 -9.67
C ALA A 160 11.09 6.08 -9.11
N PHE A 161 12.23 5.73 -9.72
CA PHE A 161 13.14 4.66 -9.31
C PHE A 161 14.55 5.17 -8.97
N ASN A 162 14.70 6.44 -8.60
CA ASN A 162 16.00 7.05 -8.34
C ASN A 162 16.87 6.20 -7.38
N ASN A 163 18.16 6.02 -7.68
CA ASN A 163 19.10 5.26 -6.86
C ASN A 163 18.70 3.79 -6.60
N CYS A 164 17.86 3.16 -7.45
CA CYS A 164 17.55 1.72 -7.34
C CYS A 164 18.72 0.85 -7.84
N SER A 165 19.69 0.58 -6.96
CA SER A 165 20.97 -0.06 -7.33
C SER A 165 20.87 -1.51 -7.81
N LYS A 166 19.77 -2.22 -7.50
CA LYS A 166 19.52 -3.60 -7.91
C LYS A 166 18.48 -3.74 -9.02
N LEU A 167 17.77 -2.67 -9.38
CA LEU A 167 16.70 -2.74 -10.37
C LEU A 167 17.29 -3.08 -11.74
N THR A 168 16.80 -4.16 -12.34
CA THR A 168 17.28 -4.66 -13.64
C THR A 168 16.24 -4.47 -14.73
N THR A 169 14.96 -4.67 -14.43
CA THR A 169 13.89 -4.69 -15.43
C THR A 169 12.59 -4.15 -14.84
N VAL A 170 11.91 -3.33 -15.64
CA VAL A 170 10.51 -2.96 -15.40
C VAL A 170 9.66 -3.58 -16.50
N TYR A 171 8.65 -4.37 -16.11
CA TYR A 171 7.67 -4.92 -17.03
C TYR A 171 6.46 -3.99 -17.13
N ALA A 172 6.04 -3.64 -18.34
CA ALA A 172 4.89 -2.76 -18.56
C ALA A 172 3.93 -3.36 -19.60
N TYR A 173 2.62 -3.26 -19.33
CA TYR A 173 1.58 -3.67 -20.29
C TYR A 173 1.04 -2.50 -21.12
N ASN A 174 1.28 -1.26 -20.70
CA ASN A 174 0.88 -0.08 -21.45
C ASN A 174 1.97 0.33 -22.45
N LYS A 175 1.77 0.05 -23.74
CA LYS A 175 2.71 0.43 -24.81
C LYS A 175 2.91 1.94 -24.97
N ASN A 176 1.99 2.74 -24.45
CA ASN A 176 2.05 4.22 -24.47
C ASN A 176 2.56 4.80 -23.14
N LEU A 177 3.22 4.00 -22.30
CA LEU A 177 3.83 4.45 -21.05
C LEU A 177 4.74 5.66 -21.32
N LYS A 178 4.59 6.72 -20.53
CA LYS A 178 5.45 7.91 -20.60
C LYS A 178 6.42 7.91 -19.43
N TRP A 179 7.69 8.14 -19.67
CA TRP A 179 8.69 8.30 -18.62
C TRP A 179 9.79 9.25 -19.08
N SER A 180 10.34 10.01 -18.14
CA SER A 180 11.52 10.84 -18.35
C SER A 180 12.26 10.93 -17.03
N ASN A 181 13.57 10.65 -17.05
CA ASN A 181 14.43 10.68 -15.87
C ASN A 181 13.98 9.79 -14.67
N SER A 182 13.08 8.83 -14.90
CA SER A 182 12.53 7.98 -13.84
C SER A 182 13.56 7.00 -13.25
N PHE A 183 14.63 6.66 -13.99
CA PHE A 183 15.65 5.66 -13.62
C PHE A 183 17.02 6.30 -13.33
N TYR A 184 17.03 7.51 -12.79
CA TYR A 184 18.28 8.20 -12.44
C TYR A 184 19.11 7.36 -11.45
N ASN A 185 20.42 7.27 -11.69
CA ASN A 185 21.37 6.47 -10.89
C ASN A 185 20.93 5.02 -10.62
N CYS A 186 20.38 4.35 -11.63
CA CYS A 186 20.06 2.92 -11.61
C CYS A 186 21.10 2.13 -12.42
N PRO A 187 22.28 1.80 -11.88
CA PRO A 187 23.41 1.26 -12.65
C PRO A 187 23.16 -0.11 -13.30
N LYS A 188 22.18 -0.87 -12.78
CA LYS A 188 21.81 -2.19 -13.32
C LYS A 188 20.58 -2.17 -14.22
N PHE A 189 19.89 -1.03 -14.34
CA PHE A 189 18.67 -0.94 -15.13
C PHE A 189 19.02 -1.01 -16.61
N LYS A 190 18.42 -1.97 -17.31
CA LYS A 190 18.68 -2.19 -18.73
C LYS A 190 17.63 -1.55 -19.62
N SER A 191 16.37 -1.87 -19.38
CA SER A 191 15.24 -1.40 -20.18
C SER A 191 13.91 -1.68 -19.50
N ILE A 192 12.87 -1.02 -20.02
CA ILE A 192 11.48 -1.46 -19.83
C ILE A 192 11.19 -2.56 -20.85
N GLN A 193 10.60 -3.66 -20.41
CA GLN A 193 10.09 -4.73 -21.27
C GLN A 193 8.58 -4.63 -21.40
N PHE A 194 8.10 -4.35 -22.62
CA PHE A 194 6.67 -4.32 -22.92
C PHE A 194 6.16 -5.73 -23.21
N LYS A 195 5.09 -6.12 -22.51
CA LYS A 195 4.39 -7.39 -22.72
C LYS A 195 3.11 -7.20 -23.52
#